data_AF-A0A2E6J790-F1
#
_entry.id   AF-A0A2E6J790-F1
#
_cell.length_a   1.000
_cell.length_b   1.000
_cell.length_c   1.000
_cell.angle_alpha   90.00
_cell.angle_beta   90.00
_cell.angle_gamma   90.00
#
_symmetry.space_group_name_H-M   'P 1'
#
loop_
_entity.id
_entity.type
_entity.pdbx_description
1 polymer ?
#
loop_
_entity_poly.entity_id
_entity_poly.type
_entity_poly.pdbx_seq_one_letter_code
_entity_poly.pdbx_strand_id
1 'polypeptide(L)'
;MTQEKDRFTGKEETIDAETIATQKRGRMRNMGKEFRIPEIGESFRNMELVAEFKVQIPNGIRISNKHDFVLLIYNPDSNYEDEIGDNEIQYVGMGQGNQGFKFDKNNSRNGFVGNRRVIDPKYTLLYFEKIRKDTFVFRHVVKYVSHKIVKQENNEGKMRKVIMFKLKIIK
;
A
#
# COMPACT_ATOMS: atom_id res chain seq x y z
N MET A 1 -62.23 10.36 43.02
CA MET A 1 -62.90 9.10 42.61
C MET A 1 -63.08 9.17 41.10
N THR A 2 -62.63 8.29 40.23
CA THR A 2 -61.83 7.06 40.28
C THR A 2 -61.33 6.86 38.85
N GLN A 3 -60.18 6.23 38.70
CA GLN A 3 -59.43 5.99 37.45
C GLN A 3 -60.15 5.06 36.46
N GLU A 4 -59.99 5.32 35.16
CA GLU A 4 -60.05 4.33 34.07
C GLU A 4 -58.74 4.47 33.28
N LYS A 5 -57.67 3.76 33.66
CA LYS A 5 -57.23 2.43 33.17
C LYS A 5 -56.79 2.42 31.70
N ASP A 6 -55.58 2.93 31.50
CA ASP A 6 -54.65 2.50 30.46
C ASP A 6 -54.57 0.96 30.40
N ARG A 7 -54.76 0.39 29.21
CA ARG A 7 -54.35 -0.98 28.88
C ARG A 7 -53.22 -0.92 27.87
N PHE A 8 -52.01 -0.70 28.39
CA PHE A 8 -50.77 -1.01 27.70
C PHE A 8 -50.53 -2.51 27.87
N THR A 9 -50.72 -3.31 26.81
CA THR A 9 -50.34 -4.72 26.83
C THR A 9 -48.82 -4.79 26.67
N GLY A 10 -48.13 -4.97 27.78
CA GLY A 10 -46.71 -5.28 27.81
C GLY A 10 -46.44 -6.66 27.21
N LYS A 11 -45.49 -6.71 26.28
CA LYS A 11 -44.57 -7.83 26.17
C LYS A 11 -43.18 -7.27 26.43
N GLU A 12 -42.63 -7.63 27.58
CA GLU A 12 -41.18 -7.66 27.77
C GLU A 12 -40.64 -8.73 26.82
N GLU A 13 -40.14 -8.31 25.66
CA GLU A 13 -39.22 -9.15 24.90
C GLU A 13 -37.83 -8.90 25.46
N THR A 14 -37.40 -9.85 26.28
CA THR A 14 -36.01 -10.08 26.65
C THR A 14 -35.21 -10.21 25.35
N ILE A 15 -34.39 -9.20 25.06
CA ILE A 15 -33.50 -9.25 23.90
C ILE A 15 -32.36 -10.19 24.26
N ASP A 16 -32.46 -11.43 23.77
CA ASP A 16 -31.45 -12.46 23.94
C ASP A 16 -30.06 -11.96 23.51
N ALA A 17 -29.07 -12.21 24.37
CA ALA A 17 -27.68 -11.81 24.18
C ALA A 17 -27.03 -12.35 22.88
N GLU A 18 -27.68 -13.28 22.18
CA GLU A 18 -27.27 -13.76 20.85
C GLU A 18 -27.53 -12.76 19.72
N THR A 19 -28.48 -11.83 19.88
CA THR A 19 -28.76 -10.81 18.85
C THR A 19 -27.67 -9.73 18.79
N ILE A 20 -26.98 -9.47 19.91
CA ILE A 20 -25.88 -8.49 19.98
C ILE A 20 -24.54 -9.13 19.55
N ALA A 21 -24.38 -10.45 19.73
CA ALA A 21 -23.14 -11.15 19.37
C ALA A 21 -22.97 -11.35 17.84
N THR A 22 -24.06 -11.29 17.07
CA THR A 22 -24.05 -11.64 15.64
C THR A 22 -23.70 -10.45 14.71
N GLN A 23 -23.74 -9.21 15.22
CA GLN A 23 -23.37 -8.00 14.44
C GLN A 23 -21.90 -7.54 14.57
N LYS A 24 -21.07 -8.21 15.38
CA LYS A 24 -19.65 -7.78 15.59
C LYS A 24 -18.56 -8.79 15.21
N ARG A 25 -18.89 -9.93 14.59
CA ARG A 25 -17.86 -10.90 14.13
C ARG A 25 -18.08 -11.46 12.72
N GLY A 26 -18.86 -10.78 11.89
CA GLY A 26 -18.89 -11.01 10.45
C GLY A 26 -18.06 -9.96 9.72
N ARG A 27 -16.72 -10.08 9.72
CA ARG A 27 -15.96 -9.48 8.60
C ARG A 27 -16.46 -10.21 7.37
N MET A 28 -17.36 -9.60 6.62
CA MET A 28 -17.80 -10.11 5.33
C MET A 28 -16.54 -10.41 4.52
N ARG A 29 -16.26 -11.71 4.38
CA ARG A 29 -15.28 -12.21 3.43
C ARG A 29 -15.87 -11.86 2.08
N ASN A 30 -15.41 -10.75 1.49
CA ASN A 30 -15.51 -10.54 0.06
C ASN A 30 -14.73 -11.68 -0.61
N MET A 31 -15.38 -12.82 -0.80
CA MET A 31 -15.03 -13.87 -1.75
C MET A 31 -15.58 -13.44 -3.09
N GLY A 32 -14.76 -13.41 -4.15
CA GLY A 32 -15.27 -13.26 -5.52
C GLY A 32 -14.48 -12.40 -6.50
N LYS A 33 -13.28 -11.93 -6.19
CA LYS A 33 -12.31 -11.58 -7.24
C LYS A 33 -11.01 -12.31 -6.93
N GLU A 34 -10.67 -13.27 -7.78
CA GLU A 34 -9.27 -13.69 -7.92
C GLU A 34 -8.48 -12.43 -8.26
N PHE A 35 -7.45 -12.14 -7.47
CA PHE A 35 -6.60 -11.00 -7.74
C PHE A 35 -5.65 -11.39 -8.87
N ARG A 36 -5.75 -10.66 -9.98
CA ARG A 36 -4.87 -10.86 -11.12
C ARG A 36 -3.68 -9.92 -11.08
N ILE A 37 -2.60 -10.37 -11.69
CA ILE A 37 -1.52 -9.48 -12.10
C ILE A 37 -2.01 -8.74 -13.37
N PRO A 38 -1.86 -7.41 -13.46
CA PRO A 38 -2.24 -6.67 -14.67
C PRO A 38 -1.48 -7.13 -15.90
N GLU A 39 -2.03 -6.85 -17.08
CA GLU A 39 -1.28 -7.01 -18.32
C GLU A 39 -0.29 -5.86 -18.47
N ILE A 40 0.89 -6.13 -19.05
CA ILE A 40 1.89 -5.09 -19.31
C ILE A 40 1.27 -4.02 -20.22
N GLY A 41 1.38 -2.76 -19.82
CA GLY A 41 0.78 -1.62 -20.51
C GLY A 41 -0.62 -1.25 -20.02
N GLU A 42 -1.23 -2.06 -19.15
CA GLU A 42 -2.53 -1.74 -18.57
C GLU A 42 -2.44 -0.47 -17.71
N SER A 43 -3.36 0.46 -17.96
CA SER A 43 -3.38 1.77 -17.31
C SER A 43 -4.47 1.88 -16.25
N PHE A 44 -4.13 2.51 -15.13
CA PHE A 44 -5.02 2.76 -14.01
C PHE A 44 -4.97 4.22 -13.62
N ARG A 45 -6.13 4.79 -13.31
CA ARG A 45 -6.22 6.01 -12.52
C ARG A 45 -5.89 5.74 -11.07
N ASN A 46 -5.53 6.78 -10.34
CA ASN A 46 -5.16 6.65 -8.92
C ASN A 46 -6.24 5.94 -8.06
N MET A 47 -7.52 6.27 -8.29
CA MET A 47 -8.63 5.65 -7.55
C MET A 47 -8.88 4.20 -7.98
N GLU A 48 -8.57 3.86 -9.22
CA GLU A 48 -8.66 2.48 -9.73
C GLU A 48 -7.57 1.61 -9.09
N LEU A 49 -6.34 2.12 -8.93
CA LEU A 49 -5.30 1.42 -8.16
C LEU A 49 -5.74 1.13 -6.72
N VAL A 50 -6.36 2.10 -6.05
CA VAL A 50 -6.88 1.87 -4.69
C VAL A 50 -8.00 0.84 -4.68
N ALA A 51 -8.93 0.94 -5.63
CA ALA A 51 -10.07 0.04 -5.69
C ALA A 51 -9.63 -1.40 -5.98
N GLU A 52 -8.71 -1.58 -6.91
CA GLU A 52 -8.23 -2.89 -7.38
C GLU A 52 -7.25 -3.51 -6.35
N PHE A 53 -6.22 -2.78 -5.96
CA PHE A 53 -5.14 -3.32 -5.12
C PHE A 53 -5.33 -3.06 -3.62
N LYS A 54 -6.37 -2.33 -3.21
CA LYS A 54 -6.64 -1.98 -1.80
C LYS A 54 -5.43 -1.32 -1.11
N VAL A 55 -4.74 -0.46 -1.85
CA VAL A 55 -3.56 0.29 -1.40
C VAL A 55 -3.92 1.68 -0.87
N GLN A 56 -3.00 2.31 -0.13
CA GLN A 56 -3.13 3.69 0.34
C GLN A 56 -2.70 4.72 -0.73
N ILE A 57 -3.24 5.94 -0.66
CA ILE A 57 -2.84 7.14 -1.47
C ILE A 57 -2.15 8.15 -0.53
N PRO A 58 -1.20 9.00 -0.99
CA PRO A 58 -0.32 8.91 -2.17
C PRO A 58 1.14 8.71 -1.72
N ASN A 59 1.82 7.66 -2.19
CA ASN A 59 3.27 7.47 -1.98
C ASN A 59 3.89 6.68 -3.15
N GLY A 60 5.22 6.74 -3.27
CA GLY A 60 6.01 5.97 -4.25
C GLY A 60 5.94 4.47 -4.02
N ILE A 61 5.99 4.03 -2.75
CA ILE A 61 5.74 2.64 -2.37
C ILE A 61 4.34 2.56 -1.76
N ARG A 62 3.45 1.74 -2.34
CA ARG A 62 2.09 1.55 -1.84
C ARG A 62 1.88 0.10 -1.44
N ILE A 63 1.50 -0.10 -0.18
CA ILE A 63 1.30 -1.44 0.39
C ILE A 63 -0.19 -1.76 0.35
N SER A 64 -0.53 -2.96 -0.12
CA SER A 64 -1.91 -3.43 -0.05
C SER A 64 -2.28 -3.82 1.38
N ASN A 65 -3.47 -3.42 1.81
CA ASN A 65 -4.00 -3.77 3.13
C ASN A 65 -4.73 -5.11 3.14
N LYS A 66 -4.99 -5.69 1.96
CA LYS A 66 -5.81 -6.90 1.80
C LYS A 66 -5.09 -7.99 1.00
N HIS A 67 -4.07 -7.63 0.22
CA HIS A 67 -3.31 -8.52 -0.64
C HIS A 67 -1.84 -8.48 -0.27
N ASP A 68 -1.09 -9.51 -0.61
CA ASP A 68 0.36 -9.54 -0.46
C ASP A 68 1.04 -8.86 -1.65
N PHE A 69 0.56 -7.65 -2.01
CA PHE A 69 1.13 -6.80 -3.06
C PHE A 69 1.81 -5.55 -2.48
N VAL A 70 2.92 -5.19 -3.10
CA VAL A 70 3.55 -3.87 -2.97
C VAL A 70 3.65 -3.26 -4.35
N LEU A 71 3.05 -2.09 -4.53
CA LEU A 71 3.15 -1.31 -5.74
C LEU A 71 4.34 -0.36 -5.62
N LEU A 72 5.25 -0.44 -6.58
CA LEU A 72 6.39 0.45 -6.74
C LEU A 72 6.04 1.42 -7.86
N ILE A 73 5.84 2.68 -7.51
CA ILE A 73 5.49 3.74 -8.44
C ILE A 73 6.75 4.51 -8.77
N TYR A 74 7.20 4.39 -10.01
CA TYR A 74 8.15 5.31 -10.61
C TYR A 74 7.44 6.57 -11.07
N ASN A 75 8.03 7.71 -10.74
CA ASN A 75 7.55 9.02 -11.17
C ASN A 75 8.70 9.74 -11.87
N PRO A 76 8.67 9.90 -13.20
CA PRO A 76 9.75 10.57 -13.94
C PRO A 76 9.87 12.05 -13.56
N ASP A 77 8.78 12.66 -13.06
CA ASP A 77 8.79 14.05 -12.56
C ASP A 77 9.41 14.18 -11.15
N SER A 78 9.89 13.08 -10.56
CA SER A 78 10.58 13.13 -9.28
C SER A 78 12.09 13.23 -9.47
N ASN A 79 12.78 13.77 -8.47
CA ASN A 79 14.24 13.92 -8.48
C ASN A 79 14.99 12.58 -8.35
N TYR A 80 14.31 11.47 -8.64
CA TYR A 80 14.83 10.11 -8.59
C TYR A 80 14.83 9.57 -10.01
N GLU A 81 16.02 9.35 -10.55
CA GLU A 81 16.20 8.67 -11.83
C GLU A 81 16.30 7.16 -11.54
N ASP A 82 15.22 6.42 -11.79
CA ASP A 82 15.29 4.96 -11.78
C ASP A 82 16.00 4.49 -13.06
N GLU A 83 17.11 3.78 -12.93
CA GLU A 83 17.79 3.16 -14.08
C GLU A 83 17.08 1.85 -14.43
N ILE A 84 16.47 1.80 -15.61
CA ILE A 84 15.85 0.59 -16.17
C ILE A 84 16.82 0.00 -17.19
N GLY A 85 17.47 -1.10 -16.83
CA GLY A 85 18.21 -1.96 -17.76
C GLY A 85 17.32 -3.09 -18.29
N ASP A 86 17.83 -3.87 -19.26
CA ASP A 86 17.06 -4.89 -19.97
C ASP A 86 16.32 -5.91 -19.07
N ASN A 87 16.84 -6.20 -17.87
CA ASN A 87 16.24 -7.13 -16.92
C ASN A 87 16.27 -6.64 -15.46
N GLU A 88 16.73 -5.42 -15.21
CA GLU A 88 16.99 -4.91 -13.86
C GLU A 88 16.48 -3.48 -13.70
N ILE A 89 15.97 -3.15 -12.52
CA ILE A 89 15.51 -1.81 -12.16
C ILE A 89 16.25 -1.39 -10.90
N GLN A 90 16.90 -0.22 -10.94
CA GLN A 90 17.32 0.48 -9.72
C GLN A 90 16.18 1.36 -9.25
N TYR A 91 15.61 1.05 -8.08
CA TYR A 91 14.48 1.76 -7.53
C TYR A 91 14.86 2.49 -6.24
N VAL A 92 14.54 3.78 -6.15
CA VAL A 92 14.82 4.57 -4.95
C VAL A 92 13.80 4.28 -3.84
N GLY A 93 14.30 3.99 -2.63
CA GLY A 93 13.48 3.75 -1.46
C GLY A 93 12.66 4.97 -1.01
N MET A 94 11.72 4.72 -0.11
CA MET A 94 10.84 5.75 0.44
C MET A 94 11.44 6.40 1.68
N GLY A 95 11.13 7.68 1.88
CA GLY A 95 11.47 8.46 3.07
C GLY A 95 12.14 9.79 2.70
N GLN A 96 11.82 10.84 3.45
CA GLN A 96 12.37 12.19 3.21
C GLN A 96 13.65 12.45 4.02
N GLY A 97 13.81 11.77 5.15
CA GLY A 97 15.02 11.80 5.99
C GLY A 97 16.02 10.68 5.66
N ASN A 98 16.88 10.31 6.61
CA ASN A 98 17.78 9.17 6.43
C ASN A 98 16.94 7.88 6.30
N GLN A 99 16.93 7.26 5.13
CA GLN A 99 16.09 6.09 4.90
C GLN A 99 16.59 4.88 5.68
N GLY A 100 15.67 3.99 6.03
CA GLY A 100 16.00 2.77 6.78
C GLY A 100 14.93 1.69 6.66
N PHE A 101 15.21 0.53 7.25
CA PHE A 101 14.31 -0.63 7.32
C PHE A 101 13.66 -0.83 8.69
N LYS A 102 14.09 -0.05 9.69
CA LYS A 102 13.61 -0.13 11.07
C LYS A 102 13.02 1.21 11.48
N PHE A 103 12.06 1.19 12.39
CA PHE A 103 11.55 2.41 13.00
C PHE A 103 12.69 3.14 13.71
N ASP A 104 12.77 4.46 13.49
CA ASP A 104 13.70 5.35 14.17
C ASP A 104 12.91 6.53 14.73
N LYS A 105 12.85 6.62 16.07
CA LYS A 105 12.12 7.68 16.77
C LYS A 105 12.66 9.07 16.46
N ASN A 106 13.96 9.19 16.17
CA ASN A 106 14.61 10.46 15.85
C ASN A 106 14.48 10.81 14.36
N ASN A 107 13.87 9.92 13.57
CA ASN A 107 13.73 10.04 12.12
C ASN A 107 12.46 9.32 11.66
N SER A 108 11.33 9.81 12.13
CA SER A 108 10.00 9.27 11.83
C SER A 108 9.65 9.26 10.33
N ARG A 109 10.38 10.03 9.51
CA ARG A 109 10.23 10.13 8.04
C ARG A 109 11.20 9.23 7.27
N ASN A 110 11.72 8.16 7.88
CA ASN A 110 12.67 7.23 7.26
C ASN A 110 12.05 6.19 6.30
N GLY A 111 10.72 6.18 6.16
CA GLY A 111 10.01 5.30 5.24
C GLY A 111 10.07 3.81 5.55
N PHE A 112 10.42 3.43 6.79
CA PHE A 112 10.77 2.05 7.12
C PHE A 112 9.72 1.00 6.78
N VAL A 113 8.42 1.32 6.91
CA VAL A 113 7.34 0.38 6.60
C VAL A 113 7.39 0.02 5.12
N GLY A 114 7.45 1.00 4.22
CA GLY A 114 7.55 0.78 2.78
C GLY A 114 8.80 -0.01 2.42
N ASN A 115 9.96 0.47 2.85
CA ASN A 115 11.26 -0.14 2.54
C ASN A 115 11.35 -1.59 3.01
N ARG A 116 10.82 -1.89 4.20
CA ARG A 116 10.81 -3.26 4.73
C ARG A 116 9.92 -4.20 3.90
N ARG A 117 8.81 -3.71 3.34
CA ARG A 117 7.91 -4.54 2.53
C ARG A 117 8.48 -4.87 1.15
N VAL A 118 9.36 -4.02 0.61
CA VAL A 118 10.07 -4.31 -0.64
C VAL A 118 10.98 -5.53 -0.52
N ILE A 119 11.64 -5.71 0.63
CA ILE A 119 12.58 -6.82 0.86
C ILE A 119 11.93 -8.08 1.43
N ASP A 120 10.63 -8.03 1.74
CA ASP A 120 9.91 -9.14 2.35
C ASP A 120 9.41 -10.09 1.26
N PRO A 121 9.91 -11.35 1.20
CA PRO A 121 9.61 -12.28 0.13
C PRO A 121 8.14 -12.71 0.09
N LYS A 122 7.36 -12.41 1.15
CA LYS A 122 5.92 -12.62 1.15
C LYS A 122 5.21 -11.78 0.08
N TYR A 123 5.75 -10.61 -0.25
CA TYR A 123 5.07 -9.65 -1.12
C TYR A 123 5.46 -9.83 -2.59
N THR A 124 4.46 -9.85 -3.45
CA THR A 124 4.65 -9.67 -4.89
C THR A 124 4.82 -8.18 -5.20
N LEU A 125 5.91 -7.82 -5.88
CA LEU A 125 6.20 -6.44 -6.23
C LEU A 125 5.69 -6.14 -7.64
N LEU A 126 4.86 -5.12 -7.76
CA LEU A 126 4.30 -4.66 -9.03
C LEU A 126 4.87 -3.27 -9.34
N TYR A 127 5.60 -3.16 -10.45
CA TYR A 127 6.22 -1.91 -10.88
C TYR A 127 5.30 -1.16 -11.85
N PHE A 128 4.97 0.08 -11.49
CA PHE A 128 4.13 0.99 -12.25
C PHE A 128 4.91 2.26 -12.58
N GLU A 129 4.67 2.78 -13.77
CA GLU A 129 5.16 4.09 -14.19
C GLU A 129 4.02 5.09 -14.17
N LYS A 130 4.24 6.24 -13.54
CA LYS A 130 3.33 7.36 -13.59
C LYS A 130 3.60 8.18 -14.85
N ILE A 131 2.69 8.13 -15.82
CA ILE A 131 2.85 8.82 -17.11
C ILE A 131 2.19 10.21 -17.13
N ARG A 132 1.20 10.46 -16.25
CA ARG A 132 0.49 11.74 -16.11
C ARG A 132 0.06 11.95 -14.66
N LYS A 133 -0.51 13.12 -14.32
CA LYS A 133 -0.89 13.52 -12.95
C LYS A 133 -1.60 12.42 -12.14
N ASP A 134 -2.47 11.63 -12.77
CA ASP A 134 -3.30 10.62 -12.12
C ASP A 134 -3.27 9.24 -12.79
N THR A 135 -2.44 9.04 -13.81
CA THR A 135 -2.43 7.83 -14.64
C THR A 135 -1.15 7.03 -14.41
N PHE A 136 -1.31 5.75 -14.12
CA PHE A 136 -0.27 4.80 -13.78
C PHE A 136 -0.35 3.61 -14.72
N VAL A 137 0.75 3.25 -15.37
CA VAL A 137 0.83 2.12 -16.30
C VAL A 137 1.59 0.99 -15.63
N PHE A 138 1.01 -0.20 -15.61
CA PHE A 138 1.72 -1.39 -15.16
C PHE A 138 2.80 -1.76 -16.17
N ARG A 139 4.02 -1.99 -15.68
CA ARG A 139 5.17 -2.31 -16.52
C ARG A 139 5.66 -3.74 -16.29
N HIS A 140 5.94 -4.09 -15.04
CA HIS A 140 6.58 -5.37 -14.72
C HIS A 140 6.18 -5.92 -13.35
N VAL A 141 6.14 -7.24 -13.25
CA VAL A 141 6.36 -7.91 -11.96
C VAL A 141 7.86 -7.92 -11.71
N VAL A 142 8.27 -7.58 -10.49
CA VAL A 142 9.70 -7.54 -10.13
C VAL A 142 9.94 -8.32 -8.84
N LYS A 143 11.19 -8.71 -8.63
CA LYS A 143 11.66 -9.26 -7.35
C LYS A 143 12.83 -8.46 -6.82
N TYR A 144 12.87 -8.34 -5.50
CA TYR A 144 14.03 -7.82 -4.81
C TYR A 144 15.25 -8.74 -5.00
N VAL A 145 16.41 -8.15 -5.27
CA VAL A 145 17.70 -8.85 -5.39
C VAL A 145 18.64 -8.43 -4.26
N SER A 146 18.90 -7.12 -4.17
CA SER A 146 19.80 -6.55 -3.18
C SER A 146 19.49 -5.06 -2.99
N HIS A 147 20.20 -4.39 -2.07
CA HIS A 147 20.18 -2.95 -1.97
C HIS A 147 21.56 -2.41 -1.59
N LYS A 148 21.79 -1.13 -1.89
CA LYS A 148 22.91 -0.36 -1.36
C LYS A 148 22.36 0.88 -0.65
N ILE A 149 23.12 1.39 0.31
CA ILE A 149 22.84 2.68 0.95
C ILE A 149 23.84 3.69 0.42
N VAL A 150 23.34 4.74 -0.20
CA VAL A 150 24.14 5.84 -0.73
C VAL A 150 23.85 7.13 0.02
N LYS A 151 24.75 8.11 -0.08
CA LYS A 151 24.47 9.47 0.39
C LYS A 151 24.03 10.31 -0.81
N GLN A 152 22.90 10.99 -0.69
CA GLN A 152 22.38 11.92 -1.69
C GLN A 152 21.87 13.19 -1.02
N GLU A 153 21.91 14.29 -1.75
CA GLU A 153 21.34 15.56 -1.34
C GLU A 153 19.82 15.52 -1.53
N ASN A 154 19.06 16.04 -0.57
CA ASN A 154 17.62 16.22 -0.72
C ASN A 154 17.28 17.59 -1.33
N ASN A 155 15.99 17.87 -1.54
CA ASN A 155 15.53 19.13 -2.13
C ASN A 155 15.83 20.37 -1.27
N GLU A 156 16.28 20.20 -0.03
CA GLU A 156 16.68 21.28 0.90
C GLU A 156 18.22 21.46 0.96
N GLY A 157 18.95 20.75 0.10
CA GLY A 157 20.42 20.79 0.08
C GLY A 157 21.10 19.95 1.18
N LYS A 158 20.36 19.06 1.86
CA LYS A 158 20.89 18.28 2.98
C LYS A 158 21.25 16.87 2.55
N MET A 159 22.47 16.46 2.89
CA MET A 159 22.92 15.07 2.70
C MET A 159 22.13 14.11 3.58
N ARG A 160 21.59 13.06 2.96
CA ARG A 160 20.87 11.99 3.64
C ARG A 160 21.25 10.62 3.09
N LYS A 161 21.01 9.58 3.90
CA LYS A 161 21.10 8.19 3.48
C LYS A 161 19.87 7.81 2.65
N VAL A 162 20.10 7.23 1.49
CA VAL A 162 19.06 6.76 0.57
C VAL A 162 19.30 5.29 0.27
N ILE A 163 18.22 4.50 0.27
CA ILE A 163 18.26 3.08 -0.11
C ILE A 163 18.03 3.00 -1.61
N MET A 164 18.96 2.36 -2.32
CA MET A 164 18.81 2.02 -3.73
C MET A 164 18.55 0.52 -3.82
N PHE A 165 17.34 0.14 -4.18
CA PHE A 165 16.96 -1.25 -4.39
C PHE A 165 17.39 -1.70 -5.78
N LYS A 166 18.05 -2.85 -5.84
CA LYS A 166 18.26 -3.60 -7.07
C LYS A 166 17.13 -4.60 -7.23
N LEU A 167 16.34 -4.44 -8.27
CA LEU A 167 15.20 -5.29 -8.60
C LEU A 167 15.45 -6.03 -9.91
N LYS A 168 14.92 -7.24 -10.04
CA LYS A 168 14.96 -8.03 -11.27
C LYS A 168 13.56 -8.17 -11.83
N ILE A 169 13.40 -7.93 -13.13
CA ILE A 169 12.15 -8.15 -13.86
C ILE A 169 11.88 -9.65 -13.95
N ILE A 170 10.65 -10.05 -13.64
CA ILE A 170 10.18 -11.43 -13.82
C ILE A 170 9.43 -11.48 -15.16
N LYS A 171 9.81 -12.44 -16.00
CA LYS A 171 9.16 -12.73 -17.28
C LYS A 171 8.11 -13.82 -17.09
#